data_AF-A0AAD3MCN1-F1
#
_entry.id   AF-A0AAD3MCN1-F1
#
_cell.length_a   1.000
_cell.length_b   1.000
_cell.length_c   1.000
_cell.angle_alpha   90.00
_cell.angle_beta   90.00
_cell.angle_gamma   90.00
#
_symmetry.space_group_name_H-M   'P 1'
#
loop_
_entity.id
_entity.type
_entity.pdbx_description
1 polymer ?
#
loop_
_entity_poly.entity_id
_entity_poly.type
_entity_poly.pdbx_seq_one_letter_code
_entity_poly.pdbx_strand_id
1 'polypeptide(L)'
;MVKKEVVLKNGTEAFDAWENPPAPIYMQFYFFNLTNPLEVLDGDRPAVVEIGPYTYREYRPMEQVDFQDNGTKVAAVNTKTYIFQPNMSRGPESDLIRTVNIPALTVMEKFKDSSFEANLISSYMKATDEGMFTTRTVGELLWGYEDSLLKALSTFKPDLDDVFGLFYKSNASNDGQYVFFTGQKNYKDFARVDTWNGE
;
A
#
# COMPACT_ATOMS: atom_id res chain seq x y z
N MET A 1 -8.83 8.75 -39.14
CA MET A 1 -9.84 9.13 -38.13
C MET A 1 -9.36 8.84 -36.71
N VAL A 2 -8.90 7.63 -36.39
CA VAL A 2 -8.44 7.19 -35.05
C VAL A 2 -7.52 8.17 -34.28
N LYS A 3 -6.57 8.84 -34.94
CA LYS A 3 -5.60 9.74 -34.26
C LYS A 3 -6.21 11.02 -33.63
N LYS A 4 -7.40 11.45 -34.06
CA LYS A 4 -8.04 12.66 -33.51
C LYS A 4 -8.95 12.36 -32.31
N GLU A 5 -9.30 11.10 -32.07
CA GLU A 5 -10.20 10.67 -30.99
C GLU A 5 -9.46 10.31 -29.69
N VAL A 6 -8.15 10.09 -29.75
CA VAL A 6 -7.32 9.74 -28.59
C VAL A 6 -6.64 11.00 -28.03
N VAL A 7 -7.44 11.83 -27.38
CA VAL A 7 -7.00 13.04 -26.64
C VAL A 7 -7.78 13.12 -25.34
N LEU A 8 -7.11 13.44 -24.24
CA LEU A 8 -7.76 13.75 -22.97
C LEU A 8 -8.43 15.13 -23.10
N LYS A 9 -9.73 15.15 -23.32
CA LYS A 9 -10.55 16.36 -23.45
C LYS A 9 -12.00 16.01 -23.12
N ASN A 10 -12.70 16.90 -22.41
CA ASN A 10 -14.11 16.71 -22.10
C ASN A 10 -14.94 16.38 -23.36
N GLY A 11 -15.76 15.33 -23.24
CA GLY A 11 -16.62 14.82 -24.31
C GLY A 11 -15.95 13.83 -25.27
N THR A 12 -14.71 13.41 -25.02
CA THR A 12 -14.07 12.28 -25.74
C THR A 12 -14.21 11.00 -24.93
N GLU A 13 -14.46 9.87 -25.62
CA GLU A 13 -14.51 8.55 -24.97
C GLU A 13 -13.18 8.20 -24.27
N ALA A 14 -12.05 8.68 -24.83
CA ALA A 14 -10.73 8.49 -24.24
C ALA A 14 -10.59 9.20 -22.89
N PHE A 15 -11.21 10.37 -22.72
CA PHE A 15 -11.23 11.07 -21.45
C PHE A 15 -12.16 10.37 -20.44
N ASP A 16 -13.37 9.99 -20.85
CA ASP A 16 -14.33 9.32 -19.96
C ASP A 16 -13.75 8.00 -19.41
N ALA A 17 -13.06 7.22 -20.26
CA ALA A 17 -12.41 5.98 -19.84
C ALA A 17 -11.14 6.20 -19.01
N TRP A 18 -10.44 7.34 -19.18
CA TRP A 18 -9.28 7.72 -18.37
C TRP A 18 -9.71 8.22 -16.99
N GLU A 19 -10.79 9.01 -16.93
CA GLU A 19 -11.35 9.54 -15.69
C GLU A 19 -12.00 8.43 -14.87
N ASN A 20 -12.78 7.56 -15.51
CA ASN A 20 -13.49 6.45 -14.87
C ASN A 20 -13.29 5.14 -15.66
N PRO A 21 -12.24 4.36 -15.35
CA PRO A 21 -11.94 3.12 -16.05
C PRO A 21 -13.15 2.15 -16.03
N PRO A 22 -13.69 1.74 -17.20
CA PRO A 22 -14.93 0.97 -17.27
C PRO A 22 -14.74 -0.50 -16.89
N ALA A 23 -13.54 -1.04 -17.05
CA ALA A 23 -13.24 -2.42 -16.71
C ALA A 23 -12.99 -2.54 -15.20
N PRO A 24 -13.60 -3.53 -14.50
CA PRO A 24 -13.32 -3.76 -13.10
C PRO A 24 -11.87 -4.23 -12.92
N ILE A 25 -11.19 -3.62 -11.96
CA ILE A 25 -9.80 -3.95 -11.60
C ILE A 25 -9.84 -4.72 -10.28
N TYR A 26 -9.02 -5.77 -10.19
CA TYR A 26 -8.90 -6.58 -8.99
C TYR A 26 -7.45 -6.63 -8.55
N MET A 27 -7.23 -6.49 -7.25
CA MET A 27 -5.95 -6.69 -6.59
C MET A 27 -6.04 -7.96 -5.75
N GLN A 28 -5.09 -8.87 -5.92
CA GLN A 28 -5.05 -10.15 -5.20
C GLN A 28 -3.80 -10.23 -4.36
N PHE A 29 -3.98 -10.50 -3.07
CA PHE A 29 -2.89 -10.68 -2.12
C PHE A 29 -2.62 -12.16 -1.87
N TYR A 30 -1.33 -12.50 -1.84
CA TYR A 30 -0.83 -13.81 -1.48
C TYR A 30 0.21 -13.62 -0.38
N PHE A 31 0.07 -14.35 0.71
CA PHE A 31 0.94 -14.27 1.88
C PHE A 31 1.80 -15.52 1.98
N PHE A 32 3.02 -15.38 2.49
CA PHE A 32 3.85 -16.51 2.88
C PHE A 32 3.71 -16.76 4.38
N ASN A 33 2.99 -17.82 4.74
CA ASN A 33 2.79 -18.22 6.12
C ASN A 33 3.95 -19.09 6.59
N LEU A 34 4.70 -18.64 7.60
CA LEU A 34 5.88 -19.31 8.14
C LEU A 34 5.50 -20.56 8.95
N THR A 35 6.13 -21.70 8.68
CA THR A 35 5.81 -22.98 9.34
C THR A 35 6.77 -23.36 10.46
N ASN A 36 8.03 -22.90 10.43
CA ASN A 36 9.11 -23.30 11.34
C ASN A 36 9.79 -22.09 12.06
N PRO A 37 9.04 -21.25 12.82
CA PRO A 37 9.59 -20.05 13.40
C PRO A 37 10.72 -20.29 14.42
N LEU A 38 10.68 -21.40 15.17
CA LEU A 38 11.69 -21.68 16.20
C LEU A 38 13.02 -22.07 15.56
N GLU A 39 12.96 -22.94 14.56
CA GLU A 39 14.12 -23.38 13.80
C GLU A 39 14.79 -22.19 13.09
N VAL A 40 14.01 -21.25 12.58
CA VAL A 40 14.55 -20.02 11.99
C VAL A 40 15.27 -19.15 13.03
N LEU A 41 14.78 -19.09 14.27
CA LEU A 41 15.50 -18.40 15.36
C LEU A 41 16.82 -19.11 15.71
N ASP A 42 16.88 -20.42 15.55
CA ASP A 42 18.09 -21.23 15.74
C ASP A 42 19.06 -21.18 14.54
N GLY A 43 18.68 -20.48 13.45
CA GLY A 43 19.51 -20.24 12.27
C GLY A 43 19.21 -21.14 11.07
N ASP A 44 18.18 -21.99 11.14
CA ASP A 44 17.74 -22.80 10.00
C ASP A 44 17.02 -21.97 8.92
N ARG A 45 16.88 -22.58 7.74
CA ARG A 45 16.20 -21.96 6.60
C ARG A 45 14.69 -21.82 6.86
N PRO A 46 14.08 -20.64 6.56
CA PRO A 46 12.64 -20.48 6.62
C PRO A 46 11.89 -21.39 5.65
N ALA A 47 10.87 -22.08 6.16
CA ALA A 47 9.89 -22.85 5.42
C ALA A 47 8.54 -22.13 5.47
N VAL A 48 7.94 -21.88 4.31
CA VAL A 48 6.70 -21.11 4.16
C VAL A 48 5.70 -21.83 3.29
N VAL A 49 4.42 -21.54 3.50
CA VAL A 49 3.31 -21.97 2.64
C VAL A 49 2.57 -20.74 2.13
N GLU A 50 2.32 -20.68 0.83
CA GLU A 50 1.55 -19.60 0.22
C GLU A 50 0.07 -19.69 0.61
N ILE A 51 -0.51 -18.55 0.99
CA ILE A 51 -1.92 -18.40 1.37
C ILE A 51 -2.53 -17.24 0.59
N GLY A 52 -3.46 -17.58 -0.31
CA GLY A 52 -4.22 -16.63 -1.11
C GLY A 52 -5.04 -17.33 -2.20
N PRO A 53 -5.71 -16.56 -3.08
CA PRO A 53 -5.77 -15.10 -3.07
C PRO A 53 -6.71 -14.55 -2.00
N TYR A 54 -6.41 -13.34 -1.51
CA TYR A 54 -7.40 -12.44 -0.91
C TYR A 54 -7.65 -11.31 -1.90
N THR A 55 -8.85 -11.30 -2.49
CA THR A 55 -9.18 -10.46 -3.64
C THR A 55 -9.94 -9.22 -3.20
N TYR A 56 -9.50 -8.05 -3.68
CA TYR A 56 -10.20 -6.78 -3.53
C TYR A 56 -10.52 -6.22 -4.90
N ARG A 57 -11.73 -5.70 -5.08
CA ARG A 57 -12.09 -4.88 -6.23
C ARG A 57 -11.57 -3.47 -5.98
N GLU A 58 -10.80 -2.96 -6.92
CA GLU A 58 -10.25 -1.62 -6.85
C GLU A 58 -11.09 -0.64 -7.69
N TYR A 59 -11.43 0.49 -7.09
CA TYR A 59 -11.96 1.66 -7.79
C TYR A 59 -10.88 2.74 -7.80
N ARG A 60 -10.58 3.30 -8.98
CA ARG A 60 -9.48 4.24 -9.17
C ARG A 60 -9.81 5.42 -10.09
N PRO A 61 -10.89 6.17 -9.83
CA PRO A 61 -11.22 7.35 -10.61
C PRO A 61 -10.09 8.39 -10.56
N MET A 62 -9.94 9.15 -11.65
CA MET A 62 -9.23 10.42 -11.60
C MET A 62 -10.19 11.48 -11.03
N GLU A 63 -9.78 12.12 -9.95
CA GLU A 63 -10.53 13.17 -9.28
C GLU A 63 -9.76 14.49 -9.36
N GLN A 64 -10.44 15.59 -9.01
CA GLN A 64 -9.86 16.95 -9.02
C GLN A 64 -9.24 17.30 -10.38
N VAL A 65 -9.93 16.92 -11.47
CA VAL A 65 -9.47 17.11 -12.84
C VAL A 65 -9.45 18.60 -13.19
N ASP A 66 -8.28 19.11 -13.58
CA ASP A 66 -8.06 20.50 -13.96
C ASP A 66 -7.26 20.60 -15.28
N PHE A 67 -7.85 21.20 -16.31
CA PHE A 67 -7.20 21.35 -17.61
C PHE A 67 -6.34 22.62 -17.65
N GLN A 68 -5.07 22.45 -18.02
CA GLN A 68 -4.05 23.50 -17.98
C GLN A 68 -3.43 23.70 -19.37
N ASP A 69 -2.64 24.77 -19.53
CA ASP A 69 -1.90 25.09 -20.75
C ASP A 69 -2.78 25.02 -22.02
N ASN A 70 -3.95 25.68 -22.00
CA ASN A 70 -4.95 25.67 -23.07
C ASN A 70 -5.38 24.24 -23.50
N GLY A 71 -5.53 23.32 -22.53
CA GLY A 71 -5.96 21.94 -22.74
C GLY A 71 -4.85 20.99 -23.17
N THR A 72 -3.59 21.42 -23.15
CA THR A 72 -2.45 20.57 -23.53
C THR A 72 -1.90 19.74 -22.37
N LYS A 73 -2.27 20.11 -21.14
CA LYS A 73 -2.04 19.33 -19.92
C LYS A 73 -3.34 19.18 -19.11
N VAL A 74 -3.38 18.17 -18.26
CA VAL A 74 -4.46 17.94 -17.30
C VAL A 74 -3.87 17.49 -15.97
N ALA A 75 -4.23 18.16 -14.88
CA ALA A 75 -3.88 17.77 -13.53
C ALA A 75 -5.01 16.94 -12.92
N ALA A 76 -4.69 15.91 -12.14
CA ALA A 76 -5.65 15.10 -11.41
C ALA A 76 -4.98 14.33 -10.26
N VAL A 77 -5.79 13.80 -9.34
CA VAL A 77 -5.38 12.83 -8.32
C VAL A 77 -6.05 11.48 -8.60
N ASN A 78 -5.35 10.38 -8.36
CA ASN A 78 -5.92 9.04 -8.54
C ASN A 78 -6.32 8.44 -7.18
N THR A 79 -7.58 8.60 -6.80
CA THR A 79 -8.08 8.10 -5.51
C THR A 79 -8.43 6.61 -5.62
N LYS A 80 -7.80 5.77 -4.81
CA LYS A 80 -7.97 4.30 -4.85
C LYS A 80 -8.78 3.82 -3.66
N THR A 81 -9.81 3.02 -3.93
CA THR A 81 -10.63 2.35 -2.92
C THR A 81 -10.63 0.85 -3.14
N TYR A 82 -10.47 0.07 -2.08
CA TYR A 82 -10.38 -1.39 -2.12
C TYR A 82 -11.60 -2.01 -1.42
N ILE A 83 -12.37 -2.81 -2.15
CA ILE A 83 -13.57 -3.49 -1.62
C ILE A 83 -13.36 -5.00 -1.67
N PHE A 84 -13.26 -5.63 -0.51
CA PHE A 84 -13.03 -7.07 -0.40
C PHE A 84 -14.08 -7.89 -1.16
N GLN A 85 -13.64 -8.96 -1.81
CA GLN A 85 -14.48 -9.87 -2.61
C GLN A 85 -14.41 -11.29 -2.02
N PRO A 86 -15.29 -11.63 -1.06
CA PRO A 86 -15.27 -12.94 -0.40
C PRO A 86 -15.38 -14.12 -1.39
N ASN A 87 -16.25 -13.99 -2.40
CA ASN A 87 -16.50 -15.03 -3.39
C ASN A 87 -15.34 -15.27 -4.36
N MET A 88 -14.34 -14.39 -4.37
CA MET A 88 -13.13 -14.49 -5.19
C MET A 88 -11.88 -14.70 -4.33
N SER A 89 -12.06 -14.96 -3.03
CA SER A 89 -10.98 -15.11 -2.06
C SER A 89 -10.96 -16.52 -1.51
N ARG A 90 -9.78 -16.97 -1.07
CA ARG A 90 -9.60 -18.27 -0.40
C ARG A 90 -10.38 -18.36 0.91
N GLY A 91 -10.43 -17.26 1.66
CA GLY A 91 -11.02 -17.19 3.00
C GLY A 91 -11.33 -15.74 3.40
N PRO A 92 -11.84 -15.52 4.62
CA PRO A 92 -12.13 -14.19 5.14
C PRO A 92 -10.85 -13.41 5.49
N GLU A 93 -10.96 -12.09 5.63
CA GLU A 93 -9.86 -11.23 6.11
C GLU A 93 -9.38 -11.59 7.53
N SER A 94 -10.17 -12.36 8.28
CA SER A 94 -9.83 -12.86 9.62
C SER A 94 -8.89 -14.07 9.61
N ASP A 95 -8.53 -14.62 8.44
CA ASP A 95 -7.56 -15.72 8.35
C ASP A 95 -6.20 -15.28 8.90
N LEU A 96 -5.57 -16.16 9.68
CA LEU A 96 -4.34 -15.87 10.39
C LEU A 96 -3.11 -16.19 9.54
N ILE A 97 -2.17 -15.26 9.50
CA ILE A 97 -0.86 -15.38 8.87
C ILE A 97 0.22 -15.16 9.93
N ARG A 98 1.10 -16.14 10.08
CA ARG A 98 2.34 -16.02 10.84
C ARG A 98 3.44 -15.55 9.92
N THR A 99 3.97 -14.35 10.18
CA THR A 99 5.01 -13.72 9.39
C THR A 99 5.98 -12.96 10.31
N VAL A 100 6.94 -12.29 9.70
CA VAL A 100 7.91 -11.43 10.39
C VAL A 100 7.20 -10.29 11.10
N ASN A 101 7.63 -9.97 12.32
CA ASN A 101 7.20 -8.78 13.05
C ASN A 101 7.88 -7.53 12.44
N ILE A 102 7.29 -6.98 11.39
CA ILE A 102 7.85 -5.86 10.61
C ILE A 102 8.07 -4.60 11.47
N PRO A 103 7.14 -4.17 12.36
CA PRO A 103 7.39 -3.06 13.27
C PRO A 103 8.64 -3.27 14.13
N ALA A 104 8.76 -4.42 14.80
CA ALA A 104 9.92 -4.72 15.63
C ALA A 104 11.22 -4.70 14.84
N LEU A 105 11.27 -5.33 13.67
CA LEU A 105 12.46 -5.28 12.81
C LEU A 105 12.82 -3.86 12.37
N THR A 106 11.82 -3.06 12.01
CA THR A 106 12.04 -1.68 11.55
C THR A 106 12.61 -0.82 12.66
N VAL A 107 12.08 -0.97 13.88
CA VAL A 107 12.57 -0.28 15.07
C VAL A 107 13.99 -0.74 15.40
N MET A 108 14.25 -2.04 15.42
CA MET A 108 15.58 -2.60 15.68
C MET A 108 16.61 -2.08 14.68
N GLU A 109 16.30 -2.09 13.38
CA GLU A 109 17.20 -1.60 12.34
C GLU A 109 17.45 -0.08 12.48
N LYS A 110 16.39 0.70 12.75
CA LYS A 110 16.50 2.16 12.91
C LYS A 110 17.39 2.59 14.08
N PHE A 111 17.43 1.81 15.15
CA PHE A 111 18.17 2.13 16.37
C PHE A 111 19.39 1.24 16.62
N LYS A 112 19.80 0.42 15.65
CA LYS A 112 20.88 -0.57 15.80
C LYS A 112 22.22 0.02 16.24
N ASP A 113 22.52 1.26 15.82
CA ASP A 113 23.81 1.91 16.09
C ASP A 113 23.85 2.58 17.47
N SER A 114 22.71 2.72 18.15
CA SER A 114 22.64 3.32 19.48
C SER A 114 22.41 2.27 20.56
N SER A 115 23.49 1.92 21.27
CA SER A 115 23.48 0.84 22.26
C SER A 115 22.47 1.04 23.39
N PHE A 116 22.17 2.29 23.76
CA PHE A 116 21.19 2.59 24.81
C PHE A 116 19.76 2.25 24.35
N GLU A 117 19.34 2.77 23.21
CA GLU A 117 18.02 2.53 22.61
C GLU A 117 17.84 1.06 22.25
N ALA A 118 18.85 0.42 21.65
CA ALA A 118 18.80 -1.01 21.32
C ALA A 118 18.58 -1.87 22.58
N ASN A 119 19.24 -1.55 23.70
CA ASN A 119 19.04 -2.26 24.96
C ASN A 119 17.64 -2.02 25.56
N LEU A 120 17.09 -0.80 25.44
CA LEU A 120 15.73 -0.50 25.86
C LEU A 120 14.69 -1.26 25.02
N ILE A 121 14.83 -1.25 23.70
CA ILE A 121 13.96 -2.00 22.78
C ILE A 121 14.02 -3.50 23.10
N SER A 122 15.23 -4.05 23.25
CA SER A 122 15.40 -5.48 23.61
C SER A 122 14.77 -5.82 24.97
N SER A 123 14.90 -4.94 25.97
CA SER A 123 14.31 -5.15 27.29
C SER A 123 12.78 -5.09 27.25
N TYR A 124 12.22 -4.15 26.48
CA TYR A 124 10.78 -4.04 26.28
C TYR A 124 10.23 -5.30 25.60
N MET A 125 10.81 -5.70 24.46
CA MET A 125 10.37 -6.88 23.72
C MET A 125 10.40 -8.16 24.58
N LYS A 126 11.46 -8.34 25.40
CA LYS A 126 11.53 -9.46 26.36
C LYS A 126 10.45 -9.39 27.44
N ALA A 127 10.09 -8.19 27.90
CA ALA A 127 9.08 -8.00 28.92
C ALA A 127 7.65 -8.19 28.41
N THR A 128 7.40 -7.90 27.12
CA THR A 128 6.09 -8.07 26.47
C THR A 128 5.93 -9.39 25.71
N ASP A 129 6.95 -10.26 25.77
CA ASP A 129 7.01 -11.52 25.00
C ASP A 129 6.88 -11.29 23.48
N GLU A 130 7.39 -10.15 23.00
CA GLU A 130 7.45 -9.83 21.58
C GLU A 130 8.67 -10.48 20.93
N GLY A 131 8.41 -11.21 19.85
CA GLY A 131 9.43 -11.89 19.06
C GLY A 131 9.63 -11.29 17.66
N MET A 132 10.55 -11.91 16.92
CA MET A 132 10.85 -11.62 15.51
C MET A 132 9.71 -12.02 14.55
N PHE A 133 8.78 -12.83 15.02
CA PHE A 133 7.61 -13.29 14.28
C PHE A 133 6.33 -12.91 15.02
N THR A 134 5.28 -12.62 14.26
CA THR A 134 3.96 -12.30 14.77
C THR A 134 2.91 -13.10 13.99
N THR A 135 1.75 -13.34 14.61
CA THR A 135 0.59 -13.94 13.95
C THR A 135 -0.54 -12.93 13.96
N ARG A 136 -1.00 -12.54 12.78
CA ARG A 136 -2.02 -11.50 12.58
C ARG A 136 -3.01 -11.92 11.52
N THR A 137 -4.20 -11.33 11.54
CA THR A 137 -5.17 -11.51 10.48
C THR A 137 -4.70 -10.86 9.18
N VAL A 138 -5.21 -11.32 8.05
CA VAL A 138 -4.97 -10.67 6.74
C VAL A 138 -5.39 -9.21 6.76
N GLY A 139 -6.55 -8.92 7.33
CA GLY A 139 -7.07 -7.55 7.46
C GLY A 139 -6.13 -6.65 8.26
N GLU A 140 -5.62 -7.12 9.40
CA GLU A 140 -4.62 -6.40 10.19
C GLU A 140 -3.33 -6.14 9.41
N LEU A 141 -2.78 -7.17 8.75
CA LEU A 141 -1.53 -7.04 7.99
C LEU A 141 -1.64 -6.06 6.82
N LEU A 142 -2.79 -6.01 6.13
CA LEU A 142 -3.00 -5.10 5.01
C LEU A 142 -3.36 -3.71 5.48
N TRP A 143 -4.37 -3.58 6.34
CA TRP A 143 -5.05 -2.31 6.58
C TRP A 143 -4.67 -1.63 7.88
N GLY A 144 -3.98 -2.32 8.78
CA GLY A 144 -3.49 -1.74 10.03
C GLY A 144 -3.85 -2.55 11.26
N TYR A 145 -2.91 -2.63 12.20
CA TYR A 145 -3.13 -3.00 13.59
C TYR A 145 -2.29 -2.12 14.51
N GLU A 146 -2.79 -1.88 15.73
CA GLU A 146 -2.01 -1.18 16.76
C GLU A 146 -0.87 -2.09 17.24
N ASP A 147 0.36 -1.60 17.13
CA ASP A 147 1.57 -2.31 17.54
C ASP A 147 2.05 -1.81 18.91
N SER A 148 2.24 -2.73 19.86
CA SER A 148 2.60 -2.41 21.24
C SER A 148 3.94 -1.69 21.36
N LEU A 149 4.94 -2.09 20.56
CA LEU A 149 6.25 -1.45 20.54
C LEU A 149 6.18 -0.05 19.93
N LEU A 150 5.46 0.13 18.82
CA LEU A 150 5.26 1.47 18.24
C LEU A 150 4.48 2.38 19.21
N LYS A 151 3.46 1.86 19.90
CA LYS A 151 2.71 2.60 20.92
C LYS A 151 3.56 3.02 22.12
N ALA A 152 4.45 2.15 22.58
CA ALA A 152 5.40 2.51 23.62
C ALA A 152 6.36 3.62 23.15
N LEU A 153 6.82 3.55 21.91
CA LEU A 153 7.71 4.56 21.32
C LEU A 153 7.02 5.89 21.02
N SER A 154 5.75 5.89 20.62
CA SER A 154 4.99 7.10 20.33
C SER A 154 4.83 8.00 21.57
N THR A 155 4.86 7.40 22.77
CA THR A 155 4.91 8.13 24.06
C THR A 155 6.12 9.07 24.17
N PHE A 156 7.26 8.72 23.54
CA PHE A 156 8.47 9.55 23.51
C PHE A 156 8.66 10.30 22.19
N LYS A 157 7.98 9.88 21.12
CA LYS A 157 8.02 10.48 19.78
C LYS A 157 6.59 10.67 19.26
N PRO A 158 5.92 11.79 19.58
CA PRO A 158 4.52 12.00 19.28
C PRO A 158 4.15 11.93 17.79
N ASP A 159 5.12 12.16 16.89
CA ASP A 159 4.92 12.08 15.44
C ASP A 159 4.96 10.64 14.88
N LEU A 160 5.28 9.65 15.72
CA LEU A 160 5.30 8.24 15.33
C LEU A 160 3.88 7.65 15.41
N ASP A 161 3.40 7.09 14.30
CA ASP A 161 2.15 6.34 14.29
C ASP A 161 2.32 5.01 15.02
N ASP A 162 1.36 4.66 15.87
CA ASP A 162 1.33 3.40 16.61
C ASP A 162 0.64 2.27 15.84
N VAL A 163 0.09 2.55 14.65
CA VAL A 163 -0.53 1.58 13.77
C VAL A 163 0.41 1.20 12.63
N PHE A 164 0.53 -0.11 12.37
CA PHE A 164 1.24 -0.64 11.23
C PHE A 164 0.33 -1.47 10.33
N GLY A 165 0.44 -1.29 9.02
CA GLY A 165 -0.13 -2.16 7.99
C GLY A 165 0.53 -1.89 6.64
N LEU A 166 0.62 -2.90 5.77
CA LEU A 166 1.30 -2.82 4.48
C LEU A 166 0.69 -1.78 3.54
N PHE A 167 -0.63 -1.59 3.63
CA PHE A 167 -1.44 -0.62 2.88
C PHE A 167 -2.18 0.32 3.85
N TYR A 168 -1.61 0.53 5.04
CA TYR A 168 -2.18 1.45 6.03
C TYR A 168 -2.40 2.84 5.42
N LYS A 169 -3.57 3.44 5.68
CA LYS A 169 -4.03 4.72 5.11
C LYS A 169 -4.09 4.80 3.57
N SER A 170 -3.97 3.67 2.86
CA SER A 170 -4.02 3.64 1.40
C SER A 170 -5.45 3.48 0.84
N ASN A 171 -6.42 3.12 1.68
CA ASN A 171 -7.81 2.98 1.26
C ASN A 171 -8.52 4.34 1.25
N ALA A 172 -9.23 4.64 0.16
CA ALA A 172 -9.90 5.92 -0.09
C ALA A 172 -8.94 7.12 -0.03
N SER A 173 -7.70 6.92 -0.49
CA SER A 173 -6.68 7.96 -0.59
C SER A 173 -6.00 7.96 -1.95
N ASN A 174 -5.17 8.97 -2.20
CA ASN A 174 -4.34 9.09 -3.40
C ASN A 174 -2.88 9.31 -3.00
N ASP A 175 -1.97 9.06 -3.94
CA ASP A 175 -0.52 9.21 -3.82
C ASP A 175 -0.01 10.58 -4.28
N GLY A 176 -0.92 11.55 -4.44
CA GLY A 176 -0.60 12.93 -4.80
C GLY A 176 -1.13 13.35 -6.16
N GLN A 177 -0.78 14.58 -6.54
CA GLN A 177 -1.23 15.18 -7.78
C GLN A 177 -0.31 14.80 -8.93
N TYR A 178 -0.90 14.35 -10.03
CA TYR A 178 -0.23 14.13 -11.30
C TYR A 178 -0.61 15.23 -12.29
N VAL A 179 0.34 15.59 -13.14
CA VAL A 179 0.07 16.36 -14.36
C VAL A 179 0.36 15.46 -15.55
N PHE A 180 -0.59 15.35 -16.48
CA PHE A 180 -0.48 14.52 -17.67
C PHE A 180 -0.50 15.37 -18.93
N PHE A 181 0.23 14.92 -19.95
CA PHE A 181 0.06 15.41 -21.31
C PHE A 181 -1.24 14.85 -21.91
N THR A 182 -2.08 15.72 -22.48
CA THR A 182 -3.39 15.30 -23.03
C THR A 182 -3.30 14.58 -24.37
N GLY A 183 -2.14 14.65 -25.03
CA GLY A 183 -1.96 14.20 -26.42
C GLY A 183 -2.40 15.22 -27.48
N GLN A 184 -2.92 16.39 -27.08
CA GLN A 184 -3.41 17.43 -28.01
C GLN A 184 -2.30 17.98 -28.92
N LYS A 185 -1.09 18.19 -28.40
CA LYS A 185 0.07 18.65 -29.20
C LYS A 185 0.69 17.51 -30.02
N ASN A 186 0.81 16.33 -29.41
CA ASN A 186 1.42 15.16 -29.99
C ASN A 186 0.77 13.91 -29.39
N TYR A 187 0.10 13.12 -30.23
CA TYR A 187 -0.61 11.92 -29.80
C TYR A 187 0.31 10.87 -29.12
N LYS A 188 1.62 10.91 -29.38
CA LYS A 188 2.59 10.02 -28.73
C LYS A 188 2.77 10.31 -27.23
N ASP A 189 2.37 11.49 -26.79
CA ASP A 189 2.45 11.91 -25.39
C ASP A 189 1.12 11.70 -24.65
N PHE A 190 0.14 11.03 -25.26
CA PHE A 190 -1.16 10.75 -24.63
C PHE A 190 -1.00 10.08 -23.26
N ALA A 191 -1.60 10.69 -22.23
CA ALA A 191 -1.59 10.25 -20.83
C ALA A 191 -0.18 10.02 -20.23
N ARG A 192 0.88 10.55 -20.85
CA ARG A 192 2.22 10.52 -20.27
C ARG A 192 2.26 11.48 -19.09
N VAL A 193 2.79 11.01 -17.96
CA VAL A 193 3.07 11.86 -16.79
C VAL A 193 4.12 12.90 -17.16
N ASP A 194 3.81 14.15 -16.88
CA ASP A 194 4.72 15.28 -16.95
C ASP A 194 5.39 15.48 -15.59
N THR A 195 4.59 15.63 -14.53
CA THR A 195 5.07 15.76 -13.15
C THR A 195 4.22 14.97 -12.17
N TRP A 196 4.82 14.65 -11.01
CA TRP A 196 4.15 14.08 -9.85
C TRP A 196 4.54 14.87 -8.61
N ASN A 197 3.56 15.39 -7.87
CA ASN A 197 3.77 16.28 -6.73
C ASN A 197 4.67 17.50 -7.03
N GLY A 198 4.65 17.96 -8.28
CA GLY A 198 5.43 19.12 -8.74
C GLY A 198 6.86 18.80 -9.18
N GLU A 199 7.30 17.53 -9.11
CA GLU A 199 8.61 17.04 -9.55
C GLU A 199 8.56 16.25 -10.85
#